data_AF-A0A662SL57-F1
#
_entry.id   AF-A0A662SL57-F1
#
_cell.length_a   1.000
_cell.length_b   1.000
_cell.length_c   1.000
_cell.angle_alpha   90.00
_cell.angle_beta   90.00
_cell.angle_gamma   90.00
#
_symmetry.space_group_name_H-M   'P 1'
#
loop_
_entity.id
_entity.type
_entity.pdbx_description
1 polymer ?
#
loop_
_entity_poly.entity_id
_entity_poly.type
_entity_poly.pdbx_seq_one_letter_code
_entity_poly.pdbx_strand_id
1 'polypeptide(L)' 'MKRIMRKCPSCGRYTLRELCPSCGVETVSPHPPPFRPSRLRRSGAPGGI' A
#
# COMPACT_ATOMS: atom_id res chain seq x y z
N MET A 1 -13.39 -10.53 -12.90
CA MET A 1 -11.93 -10.60 -13.09
C MET A 1 -11.31 -9.30 -12.56
N LYS A 2 -10.45 -9.35 -11.53
CA LYS A 2 -9.81 -8.15 -10.96
C LYS A 2 -8.52 -7.84 -11.74
N ARG A 3 -8.56 -6.92 -12.71
CA ARG A 3 -7.33 -6.31 -13.27
C ARG A 3 -6.87 -5.23 -12.31
N ILE A 4 -6.00 -5.62 -11.38
CA ILE A 4 -5.40 -4.69 -10.43
C ILE A 4 -4.24 -4.01 -11.16
N MET A 5 -4.28 -2.68 -11.33
CA MET A 5 -3.10 -1.95 -11.79
C MET A 5 -1.98 -2.14 -10.78
N ARG A 6 -0.78 -2.48 -11.25
CA ARG A 6 0.41 -2.62 -10.42
C ARG A 6 1.33 -1.42 -10.65
N LYS A 7 2.13 -1.08 -9.65
CA LYS A 7 3.10 0.00 -9.71
C LYS A 7 4.50 -0.55 -9.47
N CYS A 8 5.45 -0.12 -10.28
CA CYS A 8 6.86 -0.39 -10.05
C CYS A 8 7.35 0.44 -8.85
N PRO A 9 7.89 -0.18 -7.79
CA PRO A 9 8.42 0.55 -6.64
C PRO A 9 9.73 1.29 -6.95
N SER A 10 10.46 0.87 -7.99
CA SER A 10 11.76 1.46 -8.37
C SER A 10 11.61 2.72 -9.24
N CYS A 11 10.83 2.66 -10.32
CA CYS A 11 10.67 3.78 -11.26
C CYS A 11 9.31 4.49 -11.17
N GLY A 12 8.36 3.96 -10.40
CA GLY A 12 7.03 4.54 -10.25
C GLY A 12 6.09 4.31 -11.44
N ARG A 13 6.51 3.60 -12.50
CA ARG A 13 5.68 3.32 -13.68
C ARG A 13 4.54 2.35 -13.34
N TYR A 14 3.35 2.64 -13.85
CA TYR A 14 2.21 1.74 -13.76
C TYR A 14 2.23 0.70 -14.87
N THR A 15 1.89 -0.54 -14.53
CA THR A 15 1.89 -1.68 -15.45
C THR A 15 0.88 -2.73 -15.00
N LEU A 16 0.44 -3.55 -15.94
CA LEU A 16 -0.38 -4.74 -15.67
C LEU A 16 0.47 -6.01 -15.58
N ARG A 17 1.77 -5.91 -15.91
CA ARG A 17 2.72 -7.03 -15.85
C ARG A 17 3.28 -7.18 -14.44
N GLU A 18 3.63 -8.41 -14.08
CA GLU A 18 4.26 -8.72 -12.80
C GLU A 18 5.69 -8.15 -12.71
N LEU A 19 6.38 -8.06 -13.84
CA LEU A 19 7.70 -7.46 -13.95
C LEU A 19 7.63 -6.12 -14.69
N CYS A 20 8.37 -5.14 -14.19
CA CYS A 20 8.51 -3.85 -14.83
C CYS A 20 9.32 -3.98 -16.13
N PRO A 21 8.80 -3.57 -17.30
CA PRO A 21 9.52 -3.70 -18.57
C PRO A 21 10.73 -2.76 -18.69
N SER A 22 10.85 -1.76 -17.82
CA SER A 22 11.96 -0.81 -17.84
C SER A 22 13.07 -1.16 -16.85
N CYS A 23 12.71 -1.84 -15.75
CA CYS A 23 13.60 -2.04 -14.60
C CYS A 23 13.85 -3.51 -14.30
N GLY A 24 13.00 -4.41 -14.80
CA GLY A 24 13.05 -5.84 -14.47
C GLY A 24 12.58 -6.20 -13.05
N VAL A 25 12.15 -5.23 -12.23
CA VAL A 25 11.71 -5.48 -10.85
C VAL A 25 10.24 -5.91 -10.75
N GLU A 26 9.90 -6.66 -9.70
CA GLU A 26 8.54 -7.07 -9.41
C GLU A 26 7.65 -5.88 -9.02
N THR A 27 6.43 -5.87 -9.57
CA THR A 27 5.48 -4.79 -9.44
C THR A 27 4.48 -5.09 -8.32
N VAL A 28 4.17 -4.06 -7.54
CA VAL A 28 3.36 -4.19 -6.32
C VAL A 28 1.98 -3.57 -6.51
N SER A 29 1.01 -4.02 -5.71
CA SER A 29 -0.30 -3.38 -5.68
C SER A 29 -0.16 -1.96 -5.12
N PRO A 30 -0.66 -0.92 -5.82
CA PRO A 30 -0.64 0.45 -5.33
C PRO A 30 -1.68 0.67 -4.23
N HIS A 31 -2.63 -0.25 -4.06
CA HIS A 31 -3.62 -0.15 -3.00
C HIS A 31 -2.92 -0.31 -1.65
N PRO A 32 -2.99 0.71 -0.77
CA PRO A 32 -2.46 0.58 0.57
C PRO A 32 -3.19 -0.54 1.31
N PRO A 33 -2.56 -1.12 2.34
CA PRO A 33 -3.22 -2.09 3.20
C PRO A 33 -4.50 -1.46 3.80
N PRO A 34 -5.55 -2.26 4.04
CA PRO A 34 -6.76 -1.76 4.67
C PRO A 34 -6.42 -1.11 6.00
N PHE A 35 -6.96 0.09 6.24
CA PHE A 35 -6.74 0.83 7.47
C PHE A 35 -7.18 -0.01 8.68
N ARG A 36 -6.26 -0.25 9.61
CA ARG A 36 -6.51 -0.95 10.88
C ARG A 36 -6.54 0.06 12.03
N PRO A 37 -7.70 0.34 12.64
CA PRO A 37 -7.85 1.36 13.68
C PRO A 37 -7.18 1.01 15.03
N SER A 38 -6.59 -0.19 15.18
CA SER A 38 -5.94 -0.61 16.42
C SER A 38 -4.74 0.24 16.85
N ARG A 39 -4.19 1.08 15.95
CA ARG A 39 -3.15 2.06 16.26
C ARG A 39 -3.66 3.51 16.36
N LEU A 40 -4.97 3.76 16.42
CA LEU A 40 -5.47 5.02 16.97
C LEU A 40 -5.36 4.92 18.50
N ARG A 41 -4.11 4.90 18.98
CA ARG A 41 -3.80 4.95 20.41
C ARG A 41 -4.33 6.31 20.87
N ARG A 42 -5.52 6.34 21.47
CA ARG A 42 -6.00 7.53 22.20
C ARG A 42 -4.96 7.79 23.27
N SER A 43 -4.07 8.72 22.98
CA SER A 43 -3.14 9.27 23.96
C SER A 43 -3.98 9.94 25.04
N GLY A 44 -4.17 9.23 26.15
CA GLY A 44 -4.51 9.79 27.46
C GLY A 44 -5.93 10.31 27.64
N ALA A 45 -6.75 9.55 28.37
CA ALA A 45 -7.75 10.13 29.26
C ALA A 45 -7.87 9.23 30.49
N PRO A 46 -7.12 9.49 31.58
CA PRO A 46 -7.46 8.92 32.87
C PRO A 46 -8.73 9.62 33.38
N GLY A 47 -9.69 8.84 33.86
CA GLY A 47 -10.82 9.39 34.61
C GLY A 47 -10.34 10.09 35.88
N GLY A 48 -11.09 11.11 36.33
CA GLY A 48 -10.84 11.76 37.60
C GLY A 48 -11.54 13.11 37.74
N ILE A 49 -12.84 13.08 38.04
CA ILE A 49 -13.51 13.61 39.25
C ILE A 49 -14.97 13.13 39.23
#